data_AF-A0A1C4VTH4-F1
#
_entry.id   AF-A0A1C4VTH4-F1
#
_cell.length_a   1.000
_cell.length_b   1.000
_cell.length_c   1.000
_cell.angle_alpha   90.00
_cell.angle_beta   90.00
_cell.angle_gamma   90.00
#
_symmetry.space_group_name_H-M   'P 1'
#
loop_
_entity.id
_entity.type
_entity.pdbx_description
1 polymer ?
#
loop_
_entity_poly.entity_id
_entity_poly.type
_entity_poly.pdbx_seq_one_letter_code
_entity_poly.pdbx_strand_id
1 'polypeptide(L)' 'MSRTILDVDDELLAEAGKILGTTTKKATVNAALKAVVDREKRRQLAD' A
#
# COMPACT_ATOMS: atom_id res chain seq x y z
N MET A 1 10.40 2.80 11.73
CA MET A 1 10.42 2.39 10.32
C MET A 1 11.87 2.16 9.92
N SER A 2 12.24 0.94 9.54
CA SER A 2 13.56 0.63 8.98
C SER A 2 13.63 1.05 7.50
N ARG A 3 14.81 1.44 7.03
CA ARG A 3 15.03 1.76 5.62
C ARG A 3 15.17 0.45 4.84
N THR A 4 14.27 0.25 3.89
CA THR A 4 14.29 -0.92 2.99
C THR A 4 14.51 -0.41 1.57
N ILE A 5 15.44 -1.05 0.85
CA ILE A 5 15.67 -0.80 -0.57
C ILE A 5 15.03 -1.98 -1.30
N LEU A 6 14.10 -1.68 -2.21
CA LEU A 6 13.45 -2.66 -3.06
C LEU A 6 13.17 -2.03 -4.42
N ASP A 7 13.15 -2.87 -5.44
CA ASP A 7 12.69 -2.48 -6.77
C ASP A 7 11.16 -2.63 -6.82
N VAL A 8 10.50 -1.62 -7.38
CA VAL A 8 9.05 -1.55 -7.52
C VAL A 8 8.75 -1.09 -8.93
N ASP A 9 7.72 -1.66 -9.54
CA ASP A 9 7.19 -1.17 -10.80
C ASP A 9 6.65 0.26 -10.61
N ASP A 10 7.28 1.23 -11.27
CA ASP A 10 6.97 2.65 -11.13
C ASP A 10 5.62 3.03 -11.75
N GLU A 11 5.16 2.30 -12.79
CA GLU A 11 3.86 2.53 -13.40
C GLU A 11 2.75 2.06 -12.46
N LEU A 12 2.90 0.84 -11.92
CA LEU A 12 1.97 0.28 -10.94
C LEU A 12 1.91 1.14 -9.66
N LEU A 13 3.07 1.63 -9.21
CA LEU A 13 3.16 2.50 -8.04
C LEU A 13 2.47 3.84 -8.27
N ALA A 14 2.58 4.41 -9.48
CA ALA A 14 1.88 5.63 -9.85
C ALA A 14 0.36 5.42 -9.91
N GLU A 15 -0.11 4.31 -10.48
CA GLU A 15 -1.53 3.97 -10.54
C GLU A 15 -2.11 3.75 -9.13
N ALA A 16 -1.42 2.97 -8.29
CA ALA A 16 -1.78 2.80 -6.89
C ALA A 16 -1.79 4.15 -6.16
N GLY A 17 -0.86 5.05 -6.48
CA GLY A 17 -0.81 6.41 -5.94
C GLY A 17 -2.10 7.19 -6.22
N LYS A 18 -2.59 7.14 -7.46
CA LYS A 18 -3.85 7.77 -7.89
C LYS A 18 -5.06 7.16 -7.19
N ILE A 19 -5.14 5.83 -7.13
CA ILE A 19 -6.24 5.10 -6.48
C ILE A 19 -6.30 5.42 -4.98
N LEU A 20 -5.13 5.50 -4.33
CA LEU A 20 -5.03 5.74 -2.88
C LEU A 20 -5.01 7.23 -2.52
N GLY A 21 -5.00 8.15 -3.49
CA GLY A 21 -4.95 9.60 -3.26
C GLY A 21 -3.64 10.06 -2.61
N THR A 22 -2.53 9.38 -2.88
CA THR A 22 -1.22 9.64 -2.26
C THR A 22 -0.26 10.32 -3.23
N THR A 23 0.61 11.18 -2.70
CA THR A 23 1.51 12.03 -3.50
C THR A 23 2.98 11.58 -3.47
N THR A 24 3.33 10.61 -2.63
CA THR A 24 4.72 10.13 -2.49
C THR A 24 4.78 8.62 -2.56
N LYS A 25 5.82 8.07 -3.21
CA LYS A 25 6.08 6.62 -3.30
C LYS A 25 5.97 5.93 -1.93
N LYS A 26 6.57 6.51 -0.89
CA LYS A 26 6.50 6.00 0.48
C LYS A 26 5.06 5.98 1.03
N ALA A 27 4.29 7.04 0.81
CA ALA A 27 2.90 7.09 1.26
C ALA A 27 2.05 6.03 0.55
N THR A 28 2.23 5.87 -0.77
CA THR A 28 1.54 4.84 -1.56
C THR A 28 1.82 3.44 -1.02
N VAL A 29 3.10 3.08 -0.83
CA VAL A 29 3.49 1.75 -0.32
C VAL A 29 2.90 1.49 1.05
N ASN A 30 3.00 2.45 1.98
CA ASN A 30 2.45 2.27 3.33
C ASN A 30 0.92 2.15 3.33
N ALA A 31 0.23 2.96 2.51
CA ALA A 31 -1.23 2.91 2.39
C ALA A 31 -1.68 1.59 1.76
N ALA A 32 -0.99 1.11 0.73
CA ALA A 32 -1.29 -0.18 0.10
C ALA A 32 -1.12 -1.35 1.09
N LEU A 33 0.00 -1.39 1.83
CA LEU A 33 0.25 -2.42 2.85
C LEU A 33 -0.84 -2.39 3.94
N LYS A 34 -1.21 -1.20 4.41
CA LYS A 34 -2.28 -1.04 5.40
C LYS A 34 -3.62 -1.52 4.86
N ALA A 35 -3.97 -1.18 3.61
CA ALA A 35 -5.23 -1.61 2.99
C ALA A 35 -5.35 -3.14 2.91
N VAL A 36 -4.25 -3.84 2.60
CA VAL A 36 -4.20 -5.31 2.57
C VAL A 36 -4.44 -5.90 3.96
N VAL A 37 -3.72 -5.40 4.98
CA VAL A 37 -3.89 -5.88 6.36
C VAL A 37 -5.30 -5.60 6.87
N ASP A 38 -5.85 -4.41 6.62
CA ASP A 38 -7.19 -4.06 7.06
C ASP A 38 -8.25 -4.90 6.34
N ARG A 39 -8.05 -5.23 5.06
CA ARG A 39 -8.92 -6.14 4.30
C ARG A 39 -8.94 -7.53 4.93
N GLU A 40 -7.79 -8.05 5.32
CA GLU A 40 -7.67 -9.38 5.91
C GLU A 40 -8.27 -9.43 7.31
N LYS A 41 -8.01 -8.42 8.14
CA LYS A 41 -8.66 -8.30 9.46
C LYS A 41 -10.17 -8.23 9.37
N ARG A 42 -10.72 -7.52 8.38
CA ARG A 42 -12.17 -7.48 8.15
C ARG A 42 -12.75 -8.85 7.77
N ARG A 43 -11.99 -9.69 7.06
CA ARG A 43 -12.41 -11.06 6.74
C ARG A 43 -12.44 -11.93 7.99
N GLN A 44 -11.39 -11.90 8.79
CA GLN A 44 -11.27 -12.70 10.02
C GLN A 44 -12.30 -12.36 11.10
N LEU A 45 -12.84 -11.15 11.10
CA LEU A 45 -13.88 -10.72 12.05
C LEU A 45 -15.31 -11.04 11.57
N ALA A 46 -15.48 -11.39 10.29
CA ALA A 46 -16.78 -11.72 9.70
C ALA A 46 -17.06 -13.24 9.70
N ASP A 47 -16.06 -14.05 10.04
CA ASP A 47 -16.17 -15.48 10.37
C ASP A 47 -16.42 -15.68 11.87
#